data_AF-A0A943PGA3-F1
#
_entry.id   AF-A0A943PGA3-F1
#
_cell.length_a   1.000
_cell.length_b   1.000
_cell.length_c   1.000
_cell.angle_alpha   90.00
_cell.angle_beta   90.00
_cell.angle_gamma   90.00
#
_symmetry.space_group_name_H-M   'P 1'
#
loop_
_entity.id
_entity.type
_entity.pdbx_description
1 polymer ?
#
loop_
_entity_poly.entity_id
_entity_poly.type
_entity_poly.pdbx_seq_one_letter_code
_entity_poly.pdbx_strand_id
1 'polypeptide(L)'
;MKIINWTLLFLATLFCSLDSVKASPLLQDTIRDATYQLYPLGVACRNNDVETIKQLLAAKDEPMAMGNDCYEFDILYTAIYFDKEDVLKYALTRYKDINDRVYSDEYGLTLLTYACKLSNVKLAHILLEHGINVNGYQSPCDTYKIYPIMEAIANNNIELVKLLLEYHADLDIKDSNGSTPLALAKETGVKEIENLLLQWMKQKK
;
A
#
# COMPACT_ATOMS: atom_id res chain seq x y z
N MET A 1 -15.86 -29.84 40.96
CA MET A 1 -16.57 -29.00 39.97
C MET A 1 -16.53 -27.56 40.46
N LYS A 2 -16.19 -26.60 39.58
CA LYS A 2 -15.38 -25.38 39.82
C LYS A 2 -13.89 -25.76 39.92
N ILE A 3 -12.94 -25.05 39.30
CA ILE A 3 -12.81 -23.61 39.07
C ILE A 3 -12.17 -23.41 37.68
N ILE A 4 -12.69 -22.46 36.90
CA ILE A 4 -12.11 -22.03 35.61
C ILE A 4 -10.63 -21.69 35.83
N ASN A 5 -9.72 -22.17 34.98
CA ASN A 5 -8.29 -21.93 35.17
C ASN A 5 -7.89 -20.54 34.65
N TRP A 6 -8.10 -19.51 35.48
CA TRP A 6 -7.74 -18.11 35.19
C TRP A 6 -6.22 -17.87 35.08
N THR A 7 -5.36 -18.86 35.41
CA THR A 7 -3.90 -18.73 35.22
C THR A 7 -3.50 -18.70 33.75
N LEU A 8 -4.24 -19.37 32.85
CA LEU A 8 -4.08 -19.24 31.40
C LEU A 8 -4.59 -17.88 30.87
N LEU A 9 -5.55 -17.29 31.57
CA LEU A 9 -6.17 -16.02 31.18
C LEU A 9 -5.38 -14.78 31.67
N PHE A 10 -4.44 -14.95 32.61
CA PHE A 10 -3.66 -13.85 33.20
C PHE A 10 -2.14 -13.93 32.96
N LEU A 11 -1.56 -15.08 32.59
CA LEU A 11 -0.13 -15.18 32.24
C LEU A 11 0.16 -14.92 30.75
N ALA A 12 -0.87 -14.97 29.89
CA ALA A 12 -0.76 -14.53 28.51
C ALA A 12 -0.73 -13.00 28.36
N THR A 13 -1.05 -12.25 29.42
CA THR A 13 -1.28 -10.81 29.31
C THR A 13 -0.10 -9.95 29.65
N LEU A 14 0.95 -10.37 30.38
CA LEU A 14 1.96 -9.37 30.70
C LEU A 14 3.35 -9.91 31.09
N PHE A 15 4.32 -9.66 30.21
CA PHE A 15 5.65 -9.16 30.60
C PHE A 15 6.41 -9.97 31.66
N CYS A 16 7.17 -10.94 31.19
CA CYS A 16 8.53 -11.07 31.71
C CYS A 16 9.48 -11.13 30.51
N SER A 17 10.41 -10.17 30.50
CA SER A 17 11.52 -9.99 29.55
C SER A 17 11.17 -9.75 28.08
N LEU A 18 11.29 -8.47 27.70
CA LEU A 18 12.08 -8.04 26.55
C LEU A 18 13.13 -9.09 26.17
N ASP A 19 12.86 -9.83 25.10
CA ASP A 19 13.84 -10.36 24.17
C ASP A 19 13.06 -10.74 22.91
N SER A 20 13.17 -9.90 21.88
CA SER A 20 12.96 -10.24 20.46
C SER A 20 11.90 -11.32 20.19
N VAL A 21 10.66 -11.12 20.67
CA VAL A 21 9.56 -12.03 20.37
C VAL A 21 9.17 -11.78 18.92
N LYS A 22 9.89 -12.45 18.00
CA LYS A 22 9.31 -12.92 16.76
C LYS A 22 8.10 -13.75 17.18
N ALA A 23 6.94 -13.09 17.28
CA ALA A 23 5.69 -13.75 17.52
C ALA A 23 5.58 -14.85 16.47
N SER A 24 5.64 -16.11 16.93
CA SER A 24 5.61 -17.26 16.04
C SER A 24 4.39 -17.15 15.13
N PRO A 25 4.54 -17.26 13.81
CA PRO A 25 3.45 -17.10 12.87
C PRO A 25 2.29 -18.04 13.15
N LEU A 26 1.08 -17.48 13.16
CA LEU A 26 -0.14 -18.25 13.42
C LEU A 26 -0.84 -18.72 12.14
N LEU A 27 -0.45 -18.22 10.95
CA LEU A 27 -0.99 -18.67 9.68
C LEU A 27 -0.02 -18.34 8.52
N GLN A 28 0.30 -19.34 7.70
CA GLN A 28 1.06 -19.15 6.45
C GLN A 28 0.03 -19.16 5.33
N ASP A 29 -0.20 -18.01 4.70
CA ASP A 29 -1.15 -17.88 3.60
C ASP A 29 -0.42 -17.51 2.31
N THR A 30 -0.63 -18.32 1.26
CA THR A 30 -0.34 -17.92 -0.11
C THR A 30 -1.47 -17.05 -0.62
N ILE A 31 -1.25 -15.74 -0.74
CA ILE A 31 -2.15 -14.86 -1.48
C ILE A 31 -1.31 -14.25 -2.61
N ARG A 32 -1.84 -14.26 -3.85
CA ARG A 32 -1.23 -13.62 -5.03
C ARG A 32 0.22 -14.04 -5.32
N ASP A 33 0.48 -15.36 -5.36
CA ASP A 33 1.77 -15.99 -5.76
C ASP A 33 3.03 -15.62 -4.94
N ALA A 34 2.89 -14.86 -3.85
CA ALA A 34 3.94 -14.59 -2.88
C ALA A 34 3.61 -15.21 -1.52
N THR A 35 4.53 -15.99 -0.96
CA THR A 35 4.42 -16.54 0.41
C THR A 35 4.84 -15.47 1.41
N TYR A 36 3.87 -14.71 1.91
CA TYR A 36 4.08 -13.85 3.07
C TYR A 36 3.50 -14.52 4.32
N GLN A 37 4.27 -14.45 5.39
CA GLN A 37 3.87 -14.86 6.71
C GLN A 37 3.04 -13.75 7.35
N LEU A 38 1.82 -14.06 7.83
CA LEU A 38 0.99 -13.09 8.55
C LEU A 38 1.31 -13.12 10.05
N TYR A 39 1.58 -11.95 10.61
CA TYR A 39 1.63 -11.73 12.05
C TYR A 39 0.21 -11.49 12.59
N PRO A 40 -0.01 -11.45 13.92
CA PRO A 40 -1.35 -11.21 14.49
C PRO A 40 -2.04 -9.97 13.91
N LEU A 41 -1.29 -8.90 13.66
CA LEU A 41 -1.81 -7.69 13.01
C LEU A 41 -2.24 -7.95 11.57
N GLY A 42 -1.45 -8.68 10.77
CA GLY A 42 -1.81 -9.03 9.38
C GLY A 42 -3.04 -9.91 9.28
N VAL A 43 -3.24 -10.85 10.21
CA VAL A 43 -4.48 -11.65 10.28
C VAL A 43 -5.68 -10.76 10.55
N ALA A 44 -5.57 -9.82 11.49
CA ALA A 44 -6.64 -8.86 11.77
C ALA A 44 -6.92 -7.94 10.58
N CYS A 45 -5.88 -7.46 9.88
CA CYS A 45 -6.01 -6.70 8.63
C CYS A 45 -6.76 -7.51 7.57
N ARG A 46 -6.34 -8.75 7.29
CA ARG A 46 -6.99 -9.64 6.31
C ARG A 46 -8.48 -9.84 6.61
N ASN A 47 -8.83 -9.95 7.89
CA ASN A 47 -10.21 -10.17 8.35
C ASN A 47 -11.02 -8.87 8.48
N ASN A 48 -10.43 -7.71 8.20
CA ASN A 48 -11.04 -6.39 8.43
C ASN A 48 -11.47 -6.18 9.90
N ASP A 49 -10.78 -6.79 10.85
CA ASP A 49 -11.10 -6.73 12.28
C ASP A 49 -10.45 -5.48 12.91
N VAL A 50 -11.10 -4.34 12.68
CA VAL A 50 -10.63 -3.02 13.15
C VAL A 50 -10.52 -2.96 14.68
N GLU A 51 -11.34 -3.72 15.41
CA GLU A 51 -11.29 -3.72 16.88
C GLU A 51 -10.04 -4.44 17.39
N THR A 52 -9.74 -5.63 16.87
CA THR A 52 -8.48 -6.32 17.18
C THR A 52 -7.27 -5.51 16.74
N ILE A 53 -7.33 -4.84 15.58
CA ILE A 53 -6.26 -3.92 15.13
C ILE A 53 -6.02 -2.81 16.16
N LYS A 54 -7.08 -2.17 16.66
CA LYS A 54 -6.96 -1.11 17.68
C LYS A 54 -6.31 -1.63 18.96
N GLN A 55 -6.68 -2.83 19.40
CA GLN A 55 -6.10 -3.47 20.58
C GLN A 55 -4.61 -3.78 20.37
N LEU A 56 -4.23 -4.33 19.21
CA LEU A 56 -2.85 -4.65 18.88
C LEU A 56 -1.97 -3.39 18.76
N LEU A 57 -2.53 -2.29 18.24
CA LEU A 57 -1.84 -1.01 18.09
C LEU A 57 -2.00 -0.06 19.30
N ALA A 58 -2.54 -0.55 20.42
CA ALA A 58 -2.65 0.21 21.67
C ALA A 58 -1.30 0.29 22.41
N ALA A 59 -0.38 -0.65 22.16
CA ALA A 59 0.98 -0.61 22.68
C ALA A 59 1.81 0.49 22.00
N LYS A 60 2.94 0.87 22.61
CA LYS A 60 3.87 1.86 22.02
C LYS A 60 4.53 1.35 20.74
N ASP A 61 4.72 0.03 20.65
CA ASP A 61 5.35 -0.60 19.51
C ASP A 61 4.33 -0.72 18.37
N GLU A 62 4.74 -0.40 17.15
CA GLU A 62 3.95 -0.62 15.95
C GLU A 62 4.42 -1.93 15.28
N PRO A 63 3.80 -3.08 15.58
CA PRO A 63 4.22 -4.35 15.01
C PRO A 63 4.00 -4.37 13.49
N MET A 64 4.89 -5.06 12.78
CA MET A 64 4.66 -5.38 11.37
C MET A 64 3.43 -6.27 11.22
N ALA A 65 2.77 -6.19 10.07
CA ALA A 65 1.57 -6.94 9.76
C ALA A 65 1.89 -8.26 9.03
N MET A 66 2.87 -8.26 8.13
CA MET A 66 3.29 -9.45 7.39
C MET A 66 4.74 -9.33 6.91
N GLY A 67 5.37 -10.45 6.56
CA GLY A 67 6.72 -10.45 6.02
C GLY A 67 7.19 -11.80 5.50
N ASN A 68 8.40 -11.85 4.96
CA ASN A 68 9.14 -13.05 4.60
C ASN A 68 10.64 -12.83 4.87
N ASP A 69 11.51 -13.70 4.34
CA ASP A 69 12.95 -13.62 4.59
C ASP A 69 13.60 -12.31 4.06
N CYS A 70 12.95 -11.62 3.12
CA CYS A 70 13.49 -10.43 2.47
C CYS A 70 12.77 -9.14 2.88
N TYR A 71 11.47 -9.21 3.16
CA TYR A 71 10.60 -8.03 3.24
C TYR A 71 9.67 -8.10 4.44
N GLU A 72 9.44 -6.98 5.11
CA GLU A 72 8.44 -6.79 6.14
C GLU A 72 7.53 -5.61 5.78
N PHE A 73 6.25 -5.72 6.14
CA PHE A 73 5.21 -4.77 5.76
C PHE A 73 4.38 -4.36 6.96
N ASP A 74 4.12 -3.06 7.05
CA ASP A 74 3.26 -2.46 8.06
C ASP A 74 1.78 -2.57 7.68
N ILE A 75 0.93 -2.03 8.56
CA ILE A 75 -0.52 -2.02 8.37
C ILE A 75 -0.97 -1.30 7.08
N LEU A 76 -0.28 -0.26 6.62
CA LEU A 76 -0.71 0.51 5.44
C LEU A 76 -0.55 -0.32 4.17
N TYR A 77 0.62 -0.93 3.98
CA TYR A 77 0.85 -1.79 2.82
C TYR A 77 -0.10 -2.98 2.84
N THR A 78 -0.24 -3.64 4.00
CA THR A 78 -1.14 -4.80 4.15
C THR A 78 -2.61 -4.45 3.91
N ALA A 79 -3.06 -3.24 4.27
CA ALA A 79 -4.41 -2.78 3.98
C ALA A 79 -4.67 -2.68 2.47
N ILE A 80 -3.70 -2.18 1.71
CA ILE A 80 -3.81 -2.11 0.23
C ILE A 80 -3.74 -3.51 -0.37
N TYR A 81 -2.81 -4.33 0.11
CA TYR A 81 -2.60 -5.71 -0.36
C TYR A 81 -3.89 -6.55 -0.25
N PHE A 82 -4.61 -6.45 0.87
CA PHE A 82 -5.86 -7.18 1.10
C PHE A 82 -7.13 -6.44 0.65
N ASP A 83 -7.00 -5.26 0.04
CA ASP A 83 -8.10 -4.41 -0.37
C ASP A 83 -9.06 -4.07 0.80
N LYS A 84 -8.49 -3.51 1.88
CA LYS A 84 -9.19 -3.22 3.14
C LYS A 84 -9.25 -1.73 3.39
N GLU A 85 -10.30 -1.12 2.88
CA GLU A 85 -10.57 0.30 3.04
C GLU A 85 -10.65 0.76 4.50
N ASP A 86 -11.38 0.04 5.36
CA ASP A 86 -11.56 0.45 6.75
C ASP A 86 -10.23 0.42 7.52
N VAL A 87 -9.43 -0.61 7.26
CA VAL A 87 -8.08 -0.74 7.81
C VAL A 87 -7.17 0.37 7.29
N LEU A 88 -7.21 0.67 6.00
CA LEU A 88 -6.41 1.75 5.40
C LEU A 88 -6.76 3.09 6.02
N LYS A 89 -8.06 3.43 6.10
CA LYS A 89 -8.53 4.67 6.72
C LYS A 89 -8.08 4.77 8.17
N TYR A 90 -8.27 3.70 8.95
CA TYR A 90 -7.82 3.68 10.34
C TYR A 90 -6.29 3.86 10.44
N ALA A 91 -5.51 3.14 9.64
CA ALA A 91 -4.06 3.25 9.63
C ALA A 91 -3.61 4.69 9.32
N LEU A 92 -4.20 5.34 8.31
CA LEU A 92 -3.90 6.72 7.94
C LEU A 92 -4.19 7.72 9.05
N THR A 93 -5.17 7.47 9.94
CA THR A 93 -5.39 8.34 11.12
C THR A 93 -4.23 8.35 12.11
N ARG A 94 -3.37 7.33 12.08
CA ARG A 94 -2.23 7.18 13.00
C ARG A 94 -0.96 7.83 12.47
N TYR A 95 -0.89 8.14 11.18
CA TYR A 95 0.33 8.56 10.51
C TYR A 95 0.26 10.00 10.05
N LYS A 96 1.20 10.82 10.54
CA LYS A 96 1.26 12.25 10.23
C LYS A 96 1.85 12.55 8.86
N ASP A 97 2.81 11.74 8.42
CA ASP A 97 3.37 11.79 7.07
C ASP A 97 3.43 10.37 6.50
N ILE A 98 2.97 10.23 5.26
CA ILE A 98 2.94 8.96 4.52
C ILE A 98 3.92 8.96 3.35
N ASN A 99 4.56 10.09 3.04
CA ASN A 99 5.47 10.24 1.91
C ASN A 99 6.88 9.68 2.18
N ASP A 100 7.30 9.65 3.45
CA ASP A 100 8.56 9.02 3.86
C ASP A 100 8.48 7.49 3.84
N ARG A 101 7.30 6.92 3.59
CA ARG A 101 7.11 5.46 3.52
C ARG A 101 7.50 4.93 2.16
N VAL A 102 8.52 4.10 2.20
CA VAL A 102 9.17 3.53 1.05
C VAL A 102 9.23 2.03 1.29
N TYR A 103 8.45 1.27 0.52
CA TYR A 103 8.45 -0.18 0.61
C TYR A 103 9.42 -0.71 -0.42
N SER A 104 10.41 -1.47 0.02
CA SER A 104 11.29 -2.21 -0.87
C SER A 104 10.70 -3.59 -1.10
N ASP A 105 9.45 -3.69 -1.59
CA ASP A 105 8.94 -4.97 -2.09
C ASP A 105 9.72 -5.39 -3.35
N GLU A 106 9.38 -6.53 -3.96
CA GLU A 106 10.03 -6.99 -5.19
C GLU A 106 9.96 -5.97 -6.36
N TYR A 107 9.07 -4.98 -6.26
CA TYR A 107 8.85 -3.92 -7.23
C TYR A 107 9.28 -2.53 -6.71
N GLY A 108 9.77 -2.47 -5.47
CA GLY A 108 9.76 -1.33 -4.55
C GLY A 108 8.68 -0.30 -4.83
N LEU A 109 7.39 -0.57 -4.65
CA LEU A 109 6.35 0.42 -4.98
C LEU A 109 6.07 1.40 -3.83
N THR A 110 5.74 2.64 -4.17
CA THR A 110 5.02 3.51 -3.23
C THR A 110 3.61 2.96 -3.00
N LEU A 111 2.95 3.33 -1.89
CA LEU A 111 1.56 2.91 -1.63
C LEU A 111 0.61 3.32 -2.77
N LEU A 112 0.79 4.53 -3.32
CA LEU A 112 -0.04 5.01 -4.43
C LEU A 112 0.24 4.22 -5.70
N THR A 113 1.51 3.98 -6.03
CA THR A 113 1.88 3.17 -7.19
C THR A 113 1.34 1.74 -7.05
N TYR A 114 1.37 1.17 -5.84
CA TYR A 114 0.82 -0.15 -5.58
C TYR A 114 -0.70 -0.20 -5.75
N ALA A 115 -1.45 0.78 -5.22
CA ALA A 115 -2.88 0.89 -5.47
C ALA A 115 -3.20 1.03 -6.97
N CYS A 116 -2.36 1.75 -7.72
CA CYS A 116 -2.50 1.91 -9.17
C CYS A 116 -2.22 0.61 -9.93
N LYS A 117 -1.21 -0.16 -9.51
CA LYS A 117 -0.89 -1.49 -10.05
C LYS A 117 -2.03 -2.47 -9.86
N LEU A 118 -2.70 -2.38 -8.72
CA LEU A 118 -3.91 -3.16 -8.43
C LEU A 118 -5.17 -2.62 -9.13
N SER A 119 -5.06 -1.53 -9.91
CA SER A 119 -6.19 -0.85 -10.55
C SER A 119 -7.30 -0.43 -9.56
N ASN A 120 -6.93 -0.16 -8.30
CA ASN A 120 -7.87 0.13 -7.24
C ASN A 120 -8.07 1.65 -7.08
N VAL A 121 -9.03 2.19 -7.82
CA VAL A 121 -9.38 3.63 -7.82
C VAL A 121 -9.76 4.12 -6.42
N LYS A 122 -10.47 3.29 -5.64
CA LYS A 122 -10.97 3.69 -4.32
C LYS A 122 -9.83 3.87 -3.32
N LEU A 123 -8.89 2.93 -3.25
CA LEU A 123 -7.74 3.06 -2.35
C LEU A 123 -6.77 4.14 -2.81
N ALA A 124 -6.57 4.31 -4.12
CA ALA A 124 -5.80 5.42 -4.67
C ALA A 124 -6.39 6.78 -4.24
N HIS A 125 -7.71 6.93 -4.33
CA HIS A 125 -8.41 8.15 -3.90
C HIS A 125 -8.17 8.44 -2.41
N ILE A 126 -8.33 7.44 -1.55
CA ILE A 126 -8.11 7.59 -0.11
C ILE A 126 -6.67 8.04 0.20
N LEU A 127 -5.67 7.45 -0.47
CA LEU A 127 -4.26 7.84 -0.26
C LEU A 127 -4.01 9.29 -0.70
N LEU A 128 -4.57 9.70 -1.84
CA LEU A 128 -4.46 11.07 -2.38
C LEU A 128 -5.13 12.10 -1.47
N GLU A 129 -6.31 11.80 -0.91
CA GLU A 129 -6.97 12.64 0.10
C GLU A 129 -6.12 12.85 1.35
N HIS A 130 -5.26 11.87 1.69
CA HIS A 130 -4.34 11.94 2.83
C HIS A 130 -2.97 12.52 2.46
N GLY A 131 -2.83 13.14 1.29
CA GLY A 131 -1.66 13.92 0.92
C GLY A 131 -0.44 13.08 0.51
N ILE A 132 -0.66 11.85 0.03
CA ILE A 132 0.43 11.11 -0.63
C ILE A 132 0.85 11.86 -1.91
N ASN A 133 2.14 11.88 -2.20
CA ASN A 133 2.68 12.51 -3.39
C ASN A 133 2.17 11.78 -4.63
N VAL A 134 1.34 12.45 -5.44
CA VAL A 134 0.78 11.93 -6.69
C VAL A 134 1.86 11.49 -7.69
N ASN A 135 3.04 12.10 -7.62
CA ASN A 135 4.20 11.81 -8.47
C ASN A 135 5.26 10.97 -7.72
N GLY A 136 4.92 10.45 -6.53
CA GLY A 136 5.79 9.59 -5.76
C GLY A 136 6.18 8.38 -6.59
N TYR A 137 7.48 8.15 -6.75
CA TYR A 137 8.01 7.01 -7.47
C TYR A 137 9.09 6.35 -6.63
N GLN A 138 9.35 5.10 -6.94
CA GLN A 138 10.55 4.43 -6.48
C GLN A 138 11.41 4.05 -7.67
N SER A 139 12.70 3.90 -7.42
CA SER A 139 13.60 3.15 -8.27
C SER A 139 14.38 2.11 -7.48
N PRO A 140 13.89 0.85 -7.40
CA PRO A 140 14.66 -0.23 -6.79
C PRO A 140 15.99 -0.38 -7.52
N CYS A 141 17.09 -0.27 -6.77
CA CYS A 141 18.46 -0.34 -7.31
C CYS A 141 18.73 0.64 -8.47
N ASP A 142 18.02 1.78 -8.53
CA ASP A 142 18.10 2.77 -9.60
C ASP A 142 17.86 2.19 -11.02
N THR A 143 17.16 1.05 -11.12
CA THR A 143 16.99 0.34 -12.40
C THR A 143 15.79 0.85 -13.22
N TYR A 144 14.65 1.06 -12.58
CA TYR A 144 13.42 1.50 -13.25
C TYR A 144 12.67 2.52 -12.40
N LYS A 145 12.09 3.57 -12.99
CA LYS A 145 11.23 4.54 -12.28
C LYS A 145 9.77 4.23 -12.55
N ILE A 146 9.01 3.91 -11.50
CA ILE A 146 7.57 3.62 -11.63
C ILE A 146 6.76 4.73 -10.98
N TYR A 147 6.00 5.45 -11.81
CA TYR A 147 5.08 6.49 -11.37
C TYR A 147 3.63 5.99 -11.39
N PRO A 148 2.76 6.44 -10.45
CA PRO A 148 1.36 6.05 -10.37
C PRO A 148 0.59 6.22 -11.70
N ILE A 149 0.78 7.34 -12.39
CA ILE A 149 0.07 7.62 -13.64
C ILE A 149 0.51 6.70 -14.78
N MET A 150 1.78 6.29 -14.81
CA MET A 150 2.28 5.36 -15.81
C MET A 150 1.66 3.97 -15.63
N GLU A 151 1.54 3.53 -14.39
CA GLU A 151 0.88 2.26 -14.04
C GLU A 151 -0.62 2.29 -14.41
N ALA A 152 -1.30 3.40 -14.13
CA ALA A 152 -2.70 3.60 -14.54
C ALA A 152 -2.88 3.54 -16.07
N ILE A 153 -1.95 4.13 -16.83
CA ILE A 153 -1.92 4.11 -18.30
C ILE A 153 -1.66 2.69 -18.82
N ALA A 154 -0.67 2.00 -18.27
CA ALA A 154 -0.32 0.62 -18.64
C ALA A 154 -1.49 -0.34 -18.42
N ASN A 155 -2.26 -0.13 -17.35
CA ASN A 155 -3.48 -0.88 -17.06
C ASN A 155 -4.71 -0.43 -17.87
N ASN A 156 -4.57 0.58 -18.74
CA ASN A 156 -5.65 1.22 -19.48
C ASN A 156 -6.83 1.66 -18.57
N ASN A 157 -6.51 2.10 -17.34
CA ASN A 157 -7.51 2.47 -16.35
C ASN A 157 -7.80 3.99 -16.42
N ILE A 158 -8.79 4.35 -17.23
CA ILE A 158 -9.18 5.75 -17.49
C ILE A 158 -9.62 6.47 -16.21
N GLU A 159 -10.35 5.81 -15.32
CA GLU A 159 -10.82 6.41 -14.06
C GLU A 159 -9.65 6.77 -13.15
N LEU A 160 -8.68 5.87 -13.04
CA LEU A 160 -7.48 6.11 -12.25
C LEU A 160 -6.61 7.23 -12.86
N VAL A 161 -6.50 7.31 -14.19
CA VAL A 161 -5.82 8.43 -14.86
C VAL A 161 -6.51 9.76 -14.56
N LYS A 162 -7.85 9.83 -14.67
CA LYS A 162 -8.62 11.03 -14.32
C LYS A 162 -8.37 11.45 -12.88
N LEU A 163 -8.46 10.51 -11.95
CA LEU A 163 -8.20 10.76 -10.54
C LEU A 163 -6.80 11.35 -10.31
N LEU A 164 -5.76 10.76 -10.90
CA LEU A 164 -4.39 11.26 -10.74
C LEU A 164 -4.22 12.66 -11.35
N LEU A 165 -4.87 12.95 -12.48
CA LEU A 165 -4.88 14.28 -13.10
C LEU A 165 -5.58 15.33 -12.23
N GLU A 166 -6.70 14.98 -11.60
CA GLU A 166 -7.42 15.83 -10.65
C GLU A 166 -6.54 16.23 -9.46
N TYR A 167 -5.69 15.30 -9.00
CA TYR A 167 -4.66 15.55 -7.98
C TYR A 167 -3.34 16.10 -8.54
N HIS A 168 -3.38 16.69 -9.75
CA HIS A 168 -2.26 17.41 -10.37
C HIS A 168 -1.03 16.55 -10.69
N ALA A 169 -1.23 15.28 -11.08
CA ALA A 169 -0.17 14.46 -11.64
C ALA A 169 0.62 15.22 -12.73
N ASP A 170 1.94 15.11 -12.65
CA ASP A 170 2.85 15.71 -13.60
C ASP A 170 2.86 14.88 -14.90
N LEU A 171 2.77 15.56 -16.04
CA LEU A 171 2.76 14.97 -17.37
C LEU A 171 4.11 15.10 -18.09
N ASP A 172 5.09 15.75 -17.46
CA ASP A 172 6.44 15.93 -17.99
C ASP A 172 7.45 14.98 -17.34
N ILE A 173 7.03 14.19 -16.34
CA ILE A 173 7.84 13.10 -15.76
C ILE A 173 8.28 12.12 -16.85
N LYS A 174 9.45 11.53 -16.64
CA LYS A 174 10.01 10.52 -17.53
C LYS A 174 10.32 9.26 -16.74
N ASP A 175 9.89 8.13 -17.28
CA ASP A 175 10.33 6.82 -16.81
C ASP A 175 11.82 6.59 -17.15
N SER A 176 12.33 5.39 -16.87
CA SER A 176 13.72 5.05 -17.17
C SER A 176 14.04 4.92 -18.67
N ASN A 177 13.03 4.80 -19.53
CA ASN A 177 13.18 4.81 -20.98
C ASN A 177 13.12 6.23 -21.57
N GLY A 178 12.84 7.25 -20.75
CA GLY A 178 12.62 8.61 -21.19
C GLY A 178 11.20 8.89 -21.68
N SER A 179 10.29 7.93 -21.56
CA SER A 179 8.89 8.06 -21.97
C SER A 179 8.10 8.90 -20.98
N THR A 180 7.38 9.89 -21.50
CA THR A 180 6.39 10.66 -20.75
C THR A 180 5.04 9.92 -20.69
N PRO A 181 4.10 10.30 -19.81
CA PRO A 181 2.77 9.67 -19.78
C PRO A 181 2.07 9.68 -21.14
N LEU A 182 2.20 10.77 -21.90
CA LEU A 182 1.66 10.84 -23.27
C LEU A 182 2.39 9.92 -24.25
N ALA A 183 3.72 9.78 -24.13
CA ALA A 183 4.49 8.86 -24.96
C ALA A 183 4.09 7.42 -24.68
N LEU A 184 3.99 7.04 -23.40
CA LEU A 184 3.54 5.72 -22.98
C LEU A 184 2.14 5.40 -23.51
N ALA A 185 1.19 6.33 -23.39
CA ALA A 185 -0.17 6.13 -23.91
C ALA A 185 -0.22 5.89 -25.44
N LYS A 186 0.69 6.53 -26.19
CA LYS A 186 0.83 6.33 -27.64
C LYS A 186 1.45 4.98 -27.97
N GLU A 187 2.50 4.60 -27.24
CA GLU A 187 3.22 3.34 -27.41
C GLU A 187 2.32 2.12 -27.10
N THR A 188 1.52 2.20 -26.03
CA THR A 188 0.58 1.14 -25.65
C THR A 188 -0.72 1.16 -26.46
N GLY A 189 -0.96 2.21 -27.25
CA GLY A 189 -2.13 2.33 -28.13
C GLY A 189 -3.45 2.65 -27.41
N VAL A 190 -3.41 3.14 -26.17
CA VAL A 190 -4.59 3.49 -25.37
C VAL A 190 -5.20 4.83 -25.80
N LYS A 191 -5.88 4.82 -26.95
CA LYS A 191 -6.36 6.05 -27.64
C LYS A 191 -7.26 6.96 -26.79
N GLU A 192 -8.10 6.39 -25.93
CA GLU A 192 -8.96 7.19 -25.07
C GLU A 192 -8.15 7.98 -24.04
N ILE A 193 -7.18 7.33 -23.40
CA ILE A 193 -6.27 7.98 -22.45
C ILE A 193 -5.36 8.98 -23.16
N GLU A 194 -4.84 8.66 -24.36
CA GLU A 194 -4.09 9.61 -25.18
C GLU A 194 -4.88 10.89 -25.41
N ASN A 195 -6.14 10.77 -25.82
CA ASN A 195 -7.04 11.91 -26.04
C ASN A 195 -7.30 12.69 -24.74
N LEU A 196 -7.53 11.99 -23.62
CA LEU A 196 -7.72 12.60 -22.30
C LEU A 196 -6.50 13.45 -21.90
N LEU A 197 -5.29 12.90 -22.01
CA LEU A 197 -4.04 13.60 -21.68
C LEU A 197 -3.85 14.84 -22.57
N LEU A 198 -4.07 14.71 -23.89
CA LEU A 198 -3.99 15.83 -24.82
C LEU A 198 -4.99 16.94 -24.51
N GLN A 199 -6.20 16.59 -24.08
CA GLN A 199 -7.19 17.57 -23.63
C GLN A 199 -6.75 18.28 -22.35
N TRP A 200 -6.25 17.54 -21.37
CA TRP A 200 -5.77 18.10 -20.09
C TRP A 200 -4.58 19.05 -20.28
N MET A 201 -3.61 18.66 -21.10
CA MET A 201 -2.43 19.49 -21.42
C MET A 201 -2.80 20.81 -22.12
N LYS A 202 -3.88 20.85 -22.90
CA LYS A 202 -4.37 22.09 -23.52
C LYS A 202 -4.99 23.06 -22.52
N GLN A 203 -5.57 22.56 -21.43
CA GLN A 203 -6.20 23.37 -20.39
C GLN A 203 -5.17 24.04 -19.46
N LYS A 204 -3.95 23.49 -19.39
CA LYS A 204 -2.84 24.02 -18.56
C LYS A 204 -2.02 25.13 -19.24
N LYS A 205 -2.28 25.46 -20.51
CA LYS A 205 -1.62 26.53 -21.27
C LYS A 205 -2.48 27.79 -21.30
#